data_AF-A0A0J8TN18-F1
#
_entry.id   AF-A0A0J8TN18-F1
#
_cell.length_a   1.000
_cell.length_b   1.000
_cell.length_c   1.000
_cell.angle_alpha   90.00
_cell.angle_beta   90.00
_cell.angle_gamma   90.00
#
_symmetry.space_group_name_H-M   'P 1'
#
loop_
_entity.id
_entity.type
_entity.pdbx_description
1 polymer ?
#
loop_
_entity_poly.entity_id
_entity_poly.type
_entity_poly.pdbx_seq_one_letter_code
_entity_poly.pdbx_strand_id
1 'polypeptide(L)'
;MSAYQIKHNYDIGDRGIFIKFLDQPKSDEVKNLAIYLQFKAELILDESITLDNMTIAQFLWLQGAKILDNKPDTYCVIDMYFDRYERCGEWYRHSFSAYDEKYGEQASKFLINKARGKILEGNVI
;
A
#
# COMPACT_ATOMS: atom_id res chain seq x y z
N MET A 1 2.26 8.79 -17.69
CA MET A 1 1.69 9.03 -16.34
C MET A 1 0.96 7.78 -15.91
N SER A 2 1.56 6.97 -15.03
CA SER A 2 0.94 5.72 -14.59
C SER A 2 0.17 5.96 -13.30
N ALA A 3 -1.16 5.98 -13.38
CA ALA A 3 -2.01 5.88 -12.20
C ALA A 3 -2.12 4.41 -11.76
N TYR A 4 -2.48 4.18 -10.51
CA TYR A 4 -2.62 2.86 -9.93
C TYR A 4 -3.96 2.72 -9.21
N GLN A 5 -4.60 1.57 -9.32
CA GLN A 5 -5.78 1.21 -8.54
C GLN A 5 -5.39 0.18 -7.49
N ILE A 6 -5.55 0.50 -6.21
CA ILE A 6 -5.43 -0.44 -5.10
C ILE A 6 -6.79 -1.10 -4.93
N LYS A 7 -6.84 -2.43 -4.93
CA LYS A 7 -8.07 -3.20 -4.69
C LYS A 7 -7.79 -4.50 -3.95
N HIS A 8 -8.80 -5.01 -3.27
CA HIS A 8 -8.83 -6.40 -2.79
C HIS A 8 -9.80 -7.21 -3.65
N ASN A 9 -9.45 -8.47 -3.95
CA ASN A 9 -10.27 -9.36 -4.79
C ASN A 9 -11.67 -9.66 -4.20
N TYR A 10 -11.87 -9.43 -2.90
CA TYR A 10 -13.14 -9.63 -2.21
C TYR A 10 -13.97 -8.35 -2.03
N ASP A 11 -13.53 -7.22 -2.60
CA ASP A 11 -14.30 -5.97 -2.55
C ASP A 11 -15.60 -6.13 -3.36
N ILE A 12 -16.73 -6.27 -2.67
CA ILE A 12 -18.06 -6.23 -3.29
C ILE A 12 -18.33 -4.76 -3.69
N GLY A 13 -18.27 -4.48 -4.99
CA GLY A 13 -18.39 -3.14 -5.60
C GLY A 13 -17.04 -2.50 -5.94
N ASP A 14 -17.03 -1.36 -6.65
CA ASP A 14 -15.80 -0.65 -7.04
C ASP A 14 -15.28 0.22 -5.88
N ARG A 15 -14.74 -0.43 -4.85
CA ARG A 15 -14.11 0.23 -3.68
C ARG A 15 -12.61 0.48 -3.87
N GLY A 16 -12.13 0.35 -5.10
CA GLY A 16 -10.73 0.57 -5.43
C GLY A 16 -10.36 2.04 -5.20
N ILE A 17 -9.14 2.26 -4.73
CA ILE A 17 -8.61 3.62 -4.54
C ILE A 17 -7.57 3.89 -5.59
N PHE A 18 -7.72 5.03 -6.25
CA PHE A 18 -6.81 5.46 -7.30
C PHE A 18 -5.72 6.37 -6.73
N ILE A 19 -4.48 6.10 -7.09
CA ILE A 19 -3.33 6.93 -6.75
C ILE A 19 -2.48 7.23 -7.98
N LYS A 20 -1.63 8.25 -7.88
CA LYS A 20 -0.68 8.62 -8.92
C LYS A 20 0.63 9.12 -8.33
N PHE A 21 1.74 8.67 -8.89
CA PHE A 21 3.07 9.20 -8.59
C PHE A 21 3.49 10.22 -9.66
N LEU A 22 4.11 11.32 -9.24
CA LEU A 22 4.56 12.38 -10.16
C LEU A 22 5.83 11.97 -10.93
N ASP A 23 6.71 11.25 -10.25
CA ASP A 23 7.99 10.73 -10.73
C ASP A 23 7.87 9.42 -11.54
N GLN A 24 6.67 8.85 -11.63
CA GLN A 24 6.37 7.66 -12.45
C GLN A 24 7.31 6.47 -12.18
N PRO A 25 7.40 5.99 -10.92
CA PRO A 25 8.16 4.80 -10.57
C PRO A 25 7.65 3.59 -11.35
N LYS A 26 8.49 2.55 -11.46
CA LYS A 26 8.10 1.33 -12.14
C LYS A 26 6.92 0.69 -11.43
N SER A 27 6.01 0.08 -12.18
CA SER A 27 4.80 -0.53 -11.60
C SER A 27 5.12 -1.54 -10.51
N ASP A 28 6.18 -2.33 -10.68
CA ASP A 28 6.59 -3.32 -9.68
C ASP A 28 7.09 -2.68 -8.38
N GLU A 29 7.73 -1.52 -8.43
CA GLU A 29 8.19 -0.82 -7.23
C GLU A 29 7.00 -0.36 -6.38
N VAL A 30 5.95 0.16 -7.04
CA VAL A 30 4.72 0.58 -6.34
C VAL A 30 3.99 -0.61 -5.74
N LYS A 31 3.86 -1.70 -6.50
CA LYS A 31 3.27 -2.95 -6.00
C LYS A 31 4.05 -3.52 -4.83
N ASN A 32 5.37 -3.62 -4.96
CA ASN A 32 6.26 -4.13 -3.92
C ASN A 32 6.14 -3.31 -2.63
N LEU A 33 6.04 -1.98 -2.74
CA LEU A 33 5.88 -1.09 -1.60
C LEU A 33 4.52 -1.25 -0.91
N ALA A 34 3.43 -1.40 -1.68
CA ALA A 34 2.10 -1.70 -1.14
C ALA A 34 2.08 -3.05 -0.41
N ILE A 35 2.64 -4.10 -1.02
CA ILE A 35 2.71 -5.43 -0.42
C ILE A 35 3.65 -5.49 0.78
N TYR A 36 4.76 -4.76 0.75
CA TYR A 36 5.66 -4.61 1.89
C TYR A 36 4.91 -4.08 3.12
N LEU A 37 4.06 -3.05 2.95
CA LEU A 37 3.28 -2.50 4.06
C LEU A 37 2.35 -3.55 4.67
N GLN A 38 1.69 -4.36 3.82
CA GLN A 38 0.83 -5.46 4.26
C GLN A 38 1.64 -6.49 5.08
N PHE A 39 2.78 -6.95 4.56
CA PHE A 39 3.66 -7.86 5.31
C PHE A 39 4.19 -7.25 6.61
N LYS A 40 4.50 -5.95 6.61
CA LYS A 40 4.95 -5.26 7.82
C LYS A 40 3.86 -5.23 8.88
N ALA A 41 2.60 -5.03 8.48
CA ALA A 41 1.45 -5.09 9.38
C ALA A 41 1.24 -6.49 9.94
N GLU A 42 1.34 -7.52 9.09
CA GLU A 42 1.27 -8.92 9.52
C GLU A 42 2.36 -9.26 10.56
N LEU A 43 3.56 -8.73 10.37
CA LEU A 43 4.69 -8.99 11.26
C LEU A 43 4.55 -8.33 12.65
N ILE A 44 4.05 -7.09 12.72
CA ILE A 44 4.10 -6.29 13.95
C ILE A 44 2.76 -6.13 14.68
N LEU A 45 1.64 -6.43 14.01
CA LEU A 45 0.30 -6.32 14.59
C LEU A 45 -0.32 -7.70 14.77
N ASP A 46 -0.64 -8.38 13.67
CA ASP A 46 -1.30 -9.70 13.66
C ASP A 46 -1.17 -10.34 12.28
N GLU A 47 -0.80 -11.62 12.21
CA GLU A 47 -0.55 -12.33 10.93
C GLU A 47 -1.77 -12.44 10.01
N SER A 48 -2.99 -12.32 10.56
CA SER A 48 -4.24 -12.40 9.81
C SER A 48 -4.77 -11.03 9.39
N ILE A 49 -4.10 -9.94 9.75
CA ILE A 49 -4.55 -8.58 9.44
C ILE A 49 -4.62 -8.38 7.93
N THR A 50 -5.65 -7.69 7.46
CA THR A 50 -5.75 -7.21 6.07
C THR A 50 -5.93 -5.70 6.12
N LEU A 51 -4.98 -4.96 5.54
CA LEU A 51 -5.07 -3.50 5.47
C LEU A 51 -6.11 -3.10 4.44
N ASP A 52 -6.96 -2.14 4.76
CA ASP A 52 -7.91 -1.60 3.80
C ASP A 52 -7.21 -0.76 2.70
N ASN A 53 -7.87 -0.60 1.55
CA ASN A 53 -7.34 0.14 0.40
C ASN A 53 -6.87 1.55 0.79
N MET A 54 -7.57 2.24 1.71
CA MET A 54 -7.28 3.63 2.08
C MET A 54 -6.02 3.69 2.95
N THR A 55 -5.86 2.76 3.88
CA THR A 55 -4.64 2.67 4.69
C THR A 55 -3.40 2.48 3.81
N ILE A 56 -3.48 1.63 2.79
CA ILE A 56 -2.39 1.44 1.82
C ILE A 56 -2.14 2.72 1.01
N ALA A 57 -3.20 3.34 0.50
CA ALA A 57 -3.11 4.59 -0.28
C ALA A 57 -2.47 5.73 0.53
N GLN A 58 -2.82 5.86 1.81
CA GLN A 58 -2.25 6.87 2.70
C GLN A 58 -0.77 6.64 2.98
N PHE A 59 -0.33 5.39 3.12
CA PHE A 59 1.10 5.12 3.23
C PHE A 59 1.83 5.47 1.93
N LEU A 60 1.29 5.09 0.77
CA LEU A 60 1.88 5.45 -0.53
C LEU A 60 1.89 6.97 -0.75
N TRP A 61 0.91 7.71 -0.22
CA TRP A 61 0.91 9.17 -0.20
C TRP A 61 2.10 9.74 0.59
N LEU A 62 2.45 9.16 1.73
CA LEU A 62 3.68 9.52 2.47
C LEU A 62 4.96 9.27 1.67
N GLN A 63 4.89 8.41 0.64
CA GLN A 63 6.00 8.11 -0.27
C GLN A 63 5.95 8.92 -1.57
N GLY A 64 5.09 9.94 -1.66
CA GLY A 64 5.00 10.85 -2.80
C GLY A 64 3.86 10.56 -3.78
N ALA A 65 2.99 9.59 -3.49
CA ALA A 65 1.76 9.41 -4.26
C ALA A 65 0.75 10.54 -3.99
N LYS A 66 -0.20 10.71 -4.91
CA LYS A 66 -1.42 11.50 -4.72
C LYS A 66 -2.63 10.60 -4.87
N ILE A 67 -3.59 10.72 -3.97
CA ILE A 67 -4.91 10.06 -4.09
C ILE A 67 -5.72 10.84 -5.13
N LEU A 68 -6.43 10.13 -6.00
CA LEU A 68 -7.25 10.69 -7.06
C LEU A 68 -8.73 10.57 -6.71
N ASP A 69 -9.48 11.66 -6.84
CA ASP A 69 -10.93 11.67 -6.60
C ASP A 69 -11.71 10.99 -7.72
N ASN A 70 -11.13 10.93 -8.92
CA ASN A 70 -11.75 10.38 -10.12
C ASN A 70 -10.93 9.24 -10.70
N LYS A 71 -11.64 8.28 -11.31
CA LYS A 71 -11.03 7.18 -12.06
C LYS A 71 -10.26 7.74 -13.27
N PRO A 72 -8.97 7.42 -13.42
CA PRO A 72 -8.19 7.81 -14.59
C PRO A 72 -8.50 6.91 -15.80
N ASP A 73 -8.26 7.42 -17.00
CA ASP A 73 -8.47 6.67 -18.26
C ASP A 73 -7.57 5.42 -18.35
N THR A 74 -6.34 5.52 -17.84
CA THR A 74 -5.35 4.43 -17.84
C THR A 74 -4.73 4.26 -16.47
N TYR A 75 -4.69 3.03 -15.96
CA TYR A 75 -4.07 2.71 -14.69
C TYR A 75 -3.59 1.25 -14.62
N CYS A 76 -2.63 1.00 -13.73
CA CYS A 76 -2.19 -0.33 -13.35
C CYS A 76 -2.93 -0.79 -12.09
N VAL A 77 -3.24 -2.08 -11.99
CA VAL A 77 -3.92 -2.63 -10.81
C VAL A 77 -2.87 -3.18 -9.83
N ILE A 78 -3.01 -2.81 -8.56
CA ILE A 78 -2.36 -3.42 -7.41
C ILE A 78 -3.42 -4.29 -6.74
N ASP A 79 -3.37 -5.59 -7.03
CA ASP A 79 -4.31 -6.55 -6.46
C ASP A 79 -3.72 -7.10 -5.17
N MET A 80 -4.17 -6.57 -4.04
CA MET A 80 -3.56 -6.87 -2.73
C MET A 80 -3.67 -8.34 -2.35
N TYR A 81 -4.57 -9.11 -2.96
CA TYR A 81 -4.63 -10.56 -2.75
C TYR A 81 -3.59 -11.28 -3.63
N PHE A 82 -3.64 -11.05 -4.94
CA PHE A 82 -2.79 -11.77 -5.88
C PHE A 82 -1.32 -11.32 -5.79
N ASP A 83 -1.06 -10.01 -5.76
CA ASP A 83 0.30 -9.47 -5.67
C ASP A 83 0.97 -9.85 -4.34
N ARG A 84 0.21 -9.96 -3.22
CA ARG A 84 0.72 -10.48 -1.94
C ARG A 84 1.08 -11.95 -2.06
N TYR A 85 0.18 -12.76 -2.64
CA TYR A 85 0.41 -14.20 -2.82
C TYR A 85 1.70 -14.47 -3.61
N GLU A 86 1.89 -13.78 -4.74
CA GLU A 86 3.11 -13.90 -5.56
C GLU A 86 4.38 -13.51 -4.79
N ARG A 87 4.29 -12.56 -3.86
CA ARG A 87 5.44 -12.02 -3.11
C ARG A 87 5.70 -12.71 -1.78
N CYS A 88 4.82 -13.60 -1.33
CA CYS A 88 4.95 -14.31 -0.05
C CYS A 88 6.15 -15.30 -0.02
N GLY A 89 6.64 -15.72 -1.19
CA GLY A 89 7.75 -16.66 -1.33
C GLY A 89 9.11 -15.98 -1.47
N GLU A 90 9.74 -16.16 -2.62
CA GLU A 90 11.11 -15.71 -2.89
C GLU A 90 11.27 -14.19 -2.73
N TRP A 91 10.29 -13.40 -3.17
CA TRP A 91 10.35 -11.96 -3.01
C TRP A 91 10.45 -11.56 -1.54
N TYR A 92 9.64 -12.14 -0.65
CA TYR A 92 9.70 -11.86 0.79
C TYR A 92 11.09 -12.16 1.35
N ARG A 93 11.65 -13.34 1.03
CA ARG A 93 12.97 -13.77 1.53
C ARG A 93 14.11 -12.84 1.10
N HIS A 94 14.04 -12.29 -0.11
CA HIS A 94 15.15 -11.53 -0.70
C HIS A 94 14.97 -10.02 -0.64
N SER A 95 13.73 -9.53 -0.64
CA SER A 95 13.42 -8.10 -0.80
C SER A 95 12.86 -7.47 0.46
N PHE A 96 12.19 -8.24 1.33
CA PHE A 96 11.55 -7.66 2.52
C PHE A 96 12.54 -6.87 3.37
N SER A 97 13.71 -7.44 3.68
CA SER A 97 14.74 -6.78 4.51
C SER A 97 15.22 -5.46 3.92
N ALA A 98 15.36 -5.35 2.60
CA ALA A 98 15.78 -4.11 1.95
C ALA A 98 14.69 -3.02 2.04
N TYR A 99 13.42 -3.41 1.93
CA TYR A 99 12.30 -2.48 2.15
C TYR A 99 12.17 -2.11 3.63
N ASP A 100 12.43 -3.04 4.55
CA ASP A 100 12.37 -2.77 6.00
C ASP A 100 13.53 -1.88 6.46
N GLU A 101 14.72 -2.02 5.89
CA GLU A 101 15.83 -1.10 6.12
C GLU A 101 15.48 0.33 5.67
N LYS A 102 14.83 0.46 4.51
CA LYS A 102 14.51 1.77 3.93
C LYS A 102 13.27 2.43 4.54
N TYR A 103 12.24 1.65 4.85
CA TYR A 103 10.90 2.13 5.21
C TYR A 103 10.40 1.62 6.56
N GLY A 104 11.12 0.72 7.23
CA GLY A 104 10.69 -0.01 8.43
C GLY A 104 10.25 0.88 9.57
N GLU A 105 11.04 1.89 9.90
CA GLU A 105 10.72 2.81 10.99
C GLU A 105 9.43 3.60 10.70
N GLN A 106 9.31 4.16 9.50
CA GLN A 106 8.15 4.94 9.09
C GLN A 106 6.89 4.07 8.98
N ALA A 107 7.01 2.88 8.38
CA ALA A 107 5.91 1.92 8.25
C ALA A 107 5.42 1.45 9.62
N SER A 108 6.34 1.13 10.53
CA SER A 108 5.99 0.71 11.90
C SER A 108 5.26 1.83 12.65
N LYS A 109 5.77 3.06 12.61
CA LYS A 109 5.11 4.22 13.23
C LYS A 109 3.72 4.47 12.65
N PHE A 110 3.60 4.42 11.32
CA PHE A 110 2.33 4.59 10.63
C PHE A 110 1.30 3.54 11.06
N LEU A 111 1.68 2.26 11.02
CA LEU A 111 0.81 1.13 11.37
C LEU A 111 0.41 1.13 12.86
N ILE A 112 1.36 1.41 13.77
CA ILE A 112 1.05 1.50 15.21
C ILE A 112 0.10 2.67 15.49
N ASN A 113 0.28 3.82 14.84
CA ASN A 113 -0.62 4.95 15.00
C ASN A 113 -2.03 4.63 14.48
N LYS A 114 -2.11 3.94 13.34
CA LYS A 114 -3.38 3.45 12.78
C LYS A 114 -4.08 2.46 13.72
N ALA A 115 -3.36 1.47 14.23
CA ALA A 115 -3.91 0.45 15.14
C ALA A 115 -4.41 1.04 16.47
N ARG A 116 -3.79 2.13 16.96
CA ARG A 116 -4.19 2.82 18.20
C ARG A 116 -5.41 3.72 18.04
N GLY A 117 -6.11 3.69 16.90
CA GLY A 117 -7.28 4.52 16.65
C GLY A 117 -6.95 6.01 16.55
N LYS A 118 -5.67 6.40 16.46
CA LYS A 118 -5.31 7.75 16.03
C LYS A 118 -5.55 7.78 14.54
N ILE A 119 -6.74 8.25 14.18
CA ILE A 119 -7.02 8.72 12.84
C ILE A 119 -5.91 9.73 12.51
N LEU A 120 -4.94 9.31 11.70
CA LEU A 120 -4.03 10.22 11.00
C LEU A 120 -4.87 10.90 9.90
N GLU A 121 -5.91 11.61 10.33
CA GLU A 121 -6.65 12.55 9.51
C GLU A 121 -5.68 13.69 9.27
N GLY A 122 -5.16 13.76 8.04
CA GLY A 122 -4.73 15.03 7.52
C GLY A 122 -5.95 15.94 7.54
N ASN A 123 -5.89 17.01 8.35
CA ASN A 123 -6.67 18.19 8.02
C ASN A 123 -6.17 18.67 6.66
N VAL A 124 -6.93 18.33 5.62
CA VAL A 124 -6.99 19.09 4.40
C VAL A 124 -8.32 19.82 4.44
N ILE A 125 -8.41 20.86 5.29
CA ILE A 125 -8.79 22.25 4.97
C ILE A 125 -8.09 23.15 5.98
#